data_AF-A0A1Z8Q0L9-F1
#
_entry.id   AF-A0A1Z8Q0L9-F1
#
_cell.length_a   1.000
_cell.length_b   1.000
_cell.length_c   1.000
_cell.angle_alpha   90.00
_cell.angle_beta   90.00
_cell.angle_gamma   90.00
#
_symmetry.space_group_name_H-M   'P 1'
#
loop_
_entity.id
_entity.type
_entity.pdbx_description
1 polymer ?
#
loop_
_entity_poly.entity_id
_entity_poly.type
_entity_poly.pdbx_seq_one_letter_code
_entity_poly.pdbx_strand_id
1 'polypeptide(L)' 'MSVKYFRSLLYKSSQIQNEIEKEQKRRIPDWMRLLKLKKIRLSIKNKLVKIARDQSRVTLQPIAIKSHDHNKHWSHLH' A
#
# COMPACT_ATOMS: atom_id res chain seq x y z
N MET A 1 9.85 -7.40 -0.50
CA MET A 1 9.66 -6.36 -1.55
C MET A 1 10.75 -5.30 -1.39
N SER A 2 11.50 -4.95 -2.43
CA SER A 2 12.62 -3.99 -2.32
C SER A 2 12.13 -2.55 -2.32
N VAL A 3 12.64 -1.71 -1.40
CA VAL A 3 12.43 -0.26 -1.37
C VAL A 3 12.73 0.40 -2.72
N LYS A 4 13.66 -0.17 -3.50
CA LYS A 4 13.99 0.27 -4.87
C LYS A 4 12.78 0.22 -5.81
N TYR A 5 11.97 -0.84 -5.73
CA TYR A 5 10.78 -0.99 -6.57
C TYR A 5 9.69 0.04 -6.22
N PHE A 6 9.47 0.28 -4.92
CA PHE A 6 8.54 1.31 -4.46
C PHE A 6 8.95 2.72 -4.94
N ARG A 7 10.23 3.08 -4.77
CA ARG A 7 10.77 4.35 -5.29
C ARG A 7 10.61 4.48 -6.80
N SER A 8 10.85 3.40 -7.55
CA SER A 8 10.65 3.38 -9.01
C SER A 8 9.19 3.66 -9.40
N LEU A 9 8.22 3.08 -8.69
CA LEU A 9 6.81 3.34 -8.92
C LEU A 9 6.43 4.80 -8.63
N LEU A 10 6.95 5.40 -7.55
CA LEU A 10 6.74 6.81 -7.24
C LEU A 10 7.31 7.72 -8.32
N TYR A 11 8.55 7.46 -8.76
CA TYR A 11 9.19 8.22 -9.82
C TYR A 11 8.37 8.16 -11.13
N LYS A 12 7.97 6.95 -11.54
CA LYS A 12 7.10 6.76 -12.72
C LYS A 12 5.76 7.49 -12.58
N SER A 13 5.17 7.48 -11.39
CA SER A 13 3.92 8.21 -11.13
C SER A 13 4.08 9.72 -11.34
N SER A 14 5.18 10.29 -10.86
CA SER A 14 5.49 11.72 -11.04
C SER A 14 5.72 12.06 -12.52
N GLN A 15 6.46 11.23 -13.26
CA GLN A 15 6.66 11.44 -14.69
C GLN A 15 5.33 11.42 -15.48
N ILE A 16 4.46 10.44 -15.21
CA ILE A 16 3.14 10.36 -15.87
C ILE A 16 2.28 11.57 -15.51
N GLN A 17 2.35 12.06 -14.26
CA GLN A 17 1.64 13.27 -13.85
C GLN A 17 2.11 14.49 -14.65
N ASN A 18 3.43 14.67 -14.82
CA ASN A 18 3.98 15.75 -15.62
C ASN A 18 3.52 15.65 -17.10
N GLU A 19 3.47 14.45 -17.67
CA GLU A 19 2.99 14.26 -19.04
C GLU A 19 1.49 14.55 -19.19
N ILE A 20 0.68 14.24 -18.18
CA ILE A 20 -0.75 14.63 -18.15
C ILE A 20 -0.87 16.15 -18.13
N GLU A 21 -0.12 16.83 -17.26
CA GLU A 21 -0.16 18.28 -17.14
C GLU A 21 0.31 18.98 -18.42
N LYS A 22 1.36 18.46 -19.07
CA LYS A 22 1.80 18.93 -20.38
C LYS A 22 0.72 18.77 -21.45
N GLU A 23 0.07 17.60 -21.50
CA GLU A 23 -0.97 17.33 -22.49
C GLU A 23 -2.23 18.19 -22.25
N GLN A 24 -2.59 18.44 -20.99
CA GLN A 24 -3.70 19.33 -20.63
C GLN A 24 -3.43 20.80 -20.98
N LYS A 25 -2.16 21.23 -20.94
CA LYS A 25 -1.75 22.58 -21.30
C LYS A 25 -1.65 22.83 -22.82
N ARG A 26 -1.82 21.79 -23.66
CA ARG A 26 -1.78 21.95 -25.12
C ARG A 26 -2.98 22.73 -25.62
N ARG A 27 -2.76 23.52 -26.69
CA ARG A 27 -3.81 24.29 -27.38
C ARG A 27 -4.94 23.39 -27.91
N ILE A 28 -4.59 22.18 -28.37
CA ILE A 28 -5.54 21.14 -28.79
C ILE A 28 -5.12 19.85 -28.06
N PRO A 29 -5.78 19.51 -26.94
CA PRO A 29 -5.45 18.30 -26.18
C PRO A 29 -5.79 17.03 -26.94
N ASP A 30 -4.90 16.04 -26.94
CA ASP A 30 -5.24 14.69 -27.37
C ASP A 30 -5.93 13.93 -26.23
N TRP A 31 -7.26 13.82 -26.34
CA TRP A 31 -8.09 13.15 -25.35
C TRP A 31 -7.80 11.65 -25.22
N MET A 32 -7.44 10.96 -26.30
CA MET A 32 -7.07 9.54 -26.24
C MET A 32 -5.75 9.36 -25.51
N ARG A 33 -4.76 10.22 -25.80
CA ARG A 33 -3.49 10.25 -25.08
C ARG A 33 -3.69 10.58 -23.60
N LEU A 34 -4.52 11.56 -23.27
CA LEU A 34 -4.88 11.87 -21.87
C LEU A 34 -5.50 10.68 -21.14
N LEU A 35 -6.45 9.99 -21.78
CA LEU A 35 -7.07 8.81 -21.22
C LEU A 35 -6.04 7.69 -20.97
N LYS A 36 -5.15 7.45 -21.93
CA LYS A 36 -4.07 6.47 -21.80
C LYS A 36 -3.15 6.81 -20.63
N LEU A 37 -2.72 8.06 -20.50
CA LEU A 37 -1.87 8.52 -19.40
C LEU A 37 -2.57 8.37 -18.04
N LYS A 38 -3.85 8.74 -17.94
CA LYS A 38 -4.64 8.57 -16.71
C LYS A 38 -4.80 7.10 -16.32
N LYS A 39 -5.03 6.19 -17.28
CA LYS A 39 -5.07 4.74 -17.04
C LYS A 39 -3.74 4.20 -16.52
N ILE A 40 -2.61 4.65 -17.08
CA ILE A 40 -1.28 4.28 -16.60
C ILE A 40 -1.09 4.76 -15.15
N ARG A 41 -1.44 6.02 -14.84
CA ARG A 41 -1.38 6.56 -13.48
C ARG A 41 -2.21 5.73 -12.48
N LEU A 42 -3.41 5.34 -12.89
CA LEU A 42 -4.29 4.50 -12.07
C LEU A 42 -3.68 3.11 -11.81
N SER A 43 -3.07 2.49 -12.82
CA SER A 43 -2.37 1.20 -12.65
C SER A 43 -1.22 1.31 -11.65
N ILE A 44 -0.42 2.38 -11.71
CA ILE A 44 0.67 2.62 -10.75
C ILE A 44 0.11 2.82 -9.33
N LYS A 45 -0.96 3.62 -9.19
CA LYS A 45 -1.65 3.81 -7.90
C LYS A 45 -2.12 2.48 -7.31
N ASN A 46 -2.73 1.62 -8.11
CA ASN A 46 -3.20 0.30 -7.64
C ASN A 46 -2.05 -0.58 -7.16
N LYS A 47 -0.89 -0.54 -7.83
CA LYS A 47 0.32 -1.24 -7.39
C LYS A 47 0.85 -0.69 -6.07
N LEU A 48 0.89 0.63 -5.89
CA LEU A 48 1.30 1.26 -4.64
C LEU A 48 0.36 0.92 -3.48
N VAL A 49 -0.96 0.95 -3.71
CA VAL A 49 -1.97 0.55 -2.71
C VAL A 49 -1.81 -0.92 -2.32
N LYS A 50 -1.55 -1.81 -3.30
CA LYS A 50 -1.28 -3.22 -3.01
C LYS A 50 -0.06 -3.38 -2.10
N ILE A 51 1.05 -2.70 -2.42
CA ILE A 51 2.27 -2.72 -1.59
C ILE A 51 1.97 -2.24 -0.16
N ALA A 52 1.24 -1.13 -0.02
CA ALA A 52 0.89 -0.59 1.30
C ALA A 52 0.02 -1.56 2.10
N ARG A 53 -0.99 -2.18 1.47
CA ARG A 53 -1.85 -3.19 2.12
C ARG A 53 -1.07 -4.45 2.52
N ASP A 54 -0.17 -4.91 1.66
CA ASP A 54 0.66 -6.08 1.92
C ASP A 54 1.62 -5.80 3.10
N GLN A 55 2.13 -4.57 3.25
CA GLN A 55 2.91 -4.17 4.43
C GLN A 55 2.07 -4.15 5.71
N SER A 56 0.85 -3.63 5.66
CA SER A 56 -0.04 -3.59 6.84
C SER A 56 -0.44 -4.99 7.35
N ARG A 57 -0.47 -5.99 6.46
CA ARG A 57 -0.77 -7.39 6.84
C ARG A 57 0.37 -8.07 7.61
N VAL A 58 1.60 -7.58 7.50
CA VAL A 58 2.77 -8.22 8.12
C VAL A 58 2.93 -7.82 9.61
N THR A 59 2.22 -6.79 10.09
CA THR A 59 2.44 -6.18 11.42
C THR A 59 1.52 -6.64 12.56
N LEU A 60 0.65 -7.64 12.39
CA LEU A 60 -0.18 -8.13 13.49
C LEU A 60 -0.16 -9.65 13.57
N GLN A 61 0.83 -10.19 14.28
CA GLN A 61 0.74 -11.56 14.80
C GLN A 61 0.17 -11.50 16.22
N PRO A 62 -0.96 -12.16 16.53
CA PRO A 62 -1.46 -12.26 17.89
C PRO A 62 -0.47 -13.11 18.70
N ILE A 63 0.19 -12.49 19.67
CA ILE A 63 1.00 -13.22 20.65
C ILE A 63 0.02 -13.87 21.62
N ALA A 64 -0.08 -15.21 21.58
CA ALA A 64 -0.85 -15.96 22.55
C ALA A 64 -0.16 -15.90 23.92
N ILE A 65 -0.61 -14.97 24.76
CA ILE A 65 -0.21 -14.93 26.17
C ILE A 65 -0.94 -16.09 26.87
N LYS A 66 -0.22 -17.15 27.22
CA LYS A 66 -0.76 -18.18 28.12
C LYS A 66 -0.92 -17.55 29.49
N SER A 67 -2.15 -17.23 29.88
CA SER A 67 -2.48 -16.89 31.27
C SER A 67 -2.15 -18.10 32.14
N HIS A 68 -1.14 -17.97 32.99
CA HIS A 68 -0.81 -18.99 33.98
C HIS A 68 -1.82 -18.86 35.12
N ASP A 69 -2.77 -19.80 35.18
CA ASP A 69 -3.81 -19.86 36.20
C ASP A 69 -3.21 -20.37 37.52
N HIS A 70 -2.90 -19.45 38.43
CA HIS A 70 -2.51 -19.76 39.80
C HIS A 70 -3.75 -19.83 40.68
N ASN A 71 -4.59 -20.85 40.50
CA ASN A 71 -5.64 -21.14 41.48
C ASN A 71 -5.84 -22.65 41.68
N LYS A 72 -4.81 -23.29 42.22
CA LYS A 72 -4.91 -24.61 42.84
C LYS A 72 -4.07 -24.67 44.10
N HIS A 73 -4.62 -24.14 45.19
CA HIS A 73 -4.44 -24.73 46.50
C HIS A 73 -5.33 -23.98 47.47
N TRP A 74 -6.38 -24.63 47.97
CA TRP A 74 -6.85 -24.63 49.37
C TRP A 74 -8.04 -25.60 49.41
N SER A 75 -7.74 -26.87 49.18
CA SER A 75 -8.57 -27.98 49.62
C SER A 75 -7.71 -28.70 50.65
N HIS A 76 -8.28 -29.04 51.80
CA HIS A 76 -7.64 -29.54 53.02
C HIS A 76 -7.11 -28.45 53.94
N LEU A 77 -8.03 -27.90 54.74
CA LEU A 77 -7.84 -27.82 56.19
C LEU A 77 -9.23 -27.93 56.84
N HIS A 78 -9.45 -29.11 57.43
CA HIS A 78 -10.39 -29.50 58.49
C HIS A 78 -11.78 -28.85 58.58
#